data_AF-A0A920M588-F1
#
_entry.id   AF-A0A920M588-F1
#
_cell.length_a   1.000
_cell.length_b   1.000
_cell.length_c   1.000
_cell.angle_alpha   90.00
_cell.angle_beta   90.00
_cell.angle_gamma   90.00
#
_symmetry.space_group_name_H-M   'P 1'
#
loop_
_entity.id
_entity.type
_entity.pdbx_description
1 polymer ?
#
loop_
_entity_poly.entity_id
_entity_poly.type
_entity_poly.pdbx_seq_one_letter_code
_entity_poly.pdbx_strand_id
1 'polypeptide(L)'
;MAFDLKTGELESITAKSVVIAAGGAGRVFEPSTNAFICTGDGLSLAWNNGAGLMDMEMIQYHPTTLARTGILLSEAARGEGHTCLNSDGDRFMEKYAPDYMELASRDVVSRAEQLK
;
A
#
# COMPACT_ATOMS: atom_id res chain seq x y z
N MET A 1 -2.71 -16.84 -22.39
CA MET A 1 -1.82 -17.93 -21.93
C MET A 1 -1.71 -17.82 -20.41
N ALA A 2 -1.87 -18.92 -19.70
CA ALA A 2 -1.65 -19.06 -18.27
C ALA A 2 -0.49 -20.03 -18.04
N PHE A 3 0.27 -19.83 -16.98
CA PHE A 3 1.36 -20.72 -16.58
C PHE A 3 0.93 -21.50 -15.35
N ASP A 4 0.84 -22.82 -15.44
CA ASP A 4 0.52 -23.67 -14.29
C ASP A 4 1.77 -23.84 -13.41
N LEU A 5 1.71 -23.28 -12.21
CA LEU A 5 2.81 -23.30 -11.25
C LEU A 5 3.16 -24.72 -10.74
N LYS A 6 2.25 -25.70 -10.84
CA LYS A 6 2.49 -27.07 -10.37
C LYS A 6 3.19 -27.92 -11.42
N THR A 7 2.76 -27.80 -12.67
CA THR A 7 3.24 -28.65 -13.79
C THR A 7 4.32 -27.96 -14.61
N GLY A 8 4.36 -26.62 -14.60
CA GLY A 8 5.22 -25.81 -15.46
C GLY A 8 4.71 -25.70 -16.90
N GLU A 9 3.50 -26.20 -17.19
CA GLU A 9 2.93 -26.15 -18.53
C GLU A 9 2.25 -24.81 -18.82
N LEU A 10 2.21 -24.47 -20.11
CA LEU A 10 1.51 -23.29 -20.61
C LEU A 10 0.14 -23.68 -21.14
N GLU A 11 -0.91 -23.07 -20.60
CA GLU A 11 -2.29 -23.35 -20.97
C GLU A 11 -2.95 -22.13 -21.65
N SER A 12 -3.88 -22.40 -22.56
CA SER A 12 -4.72 -21.36 -23.15
C SER A 12 -6.08 -21.35 -22.46
N ILE A 13 -6.39 -20.25 -21.78
CA ILE A 13 -7.71 -20.01 -21.20
C ILE A 13 -8.48 -19.10 -22.16
N THR A 14 -9.49 -19.64 -22.83
CA THR A 14 -10.34 -18.90 -23.77
C THR A 14 -11.69 -18.59 -23.15
N ALA A 15 -12.14 -17.34 -23.26
CA ALA A 15 -13.47 -16.91 -22.81
C ALA A 15 -14.00 -15.79 -23.70
N LYS A 16 -15.33 -15.60 -23.71
CA LYS A 16 -15.95 -14.45 -24.40
C LYS A 16 -15.61 -13.12 -23.72
N SER A 17 -15.38 -13.14 -22.42
CA SER A 17 -15.03 -11.99 -21.58
C SER A 17 -14.11 -12.45 -20.46
N VAL A 18 -13.18 -11.59 -20.05
CA VAL A 18 -12.22 -11.85 -18.96
C VAL A 18 -12.25 -10.66 -18.00
N VAL A 19 -12.28 -10.94 -16.70
CA VAL A 19 -12.18 -9.92 -15.64
C VAL A 19 -10.82 -10.06 -14.97
N ILE A 20 -10.05 -8.98 -14.89
CA ILE A 20 -8.78 -8.92 -14.18
C ILE A 20 -9.03 -8.33 -12.79
N ALA A 21 -8.78 -9.12 -11.74
CA ALA A 21 -8.94 -8.73 -10.34
C ALA A 21 -7.68 -9.12 -9.52
N ALA A 22 -6.50 -8.79 -10.04
CA ALA A 22 -5.21 -9.29 -9.53
C ALA A 22 -4.60 -8.44 -8.38
N GLY A 23 -5.35 -7.49 -7.81
CA GLY A 23 -4.85 -6.58 -6.78
C GLY A 23 -3.92 -5.49 -7.32
N GLY A 24 -3.11 -4.90 -6.42
CA GLY A 24 -2.22 -3.77 -6.71
C GLY A 24 -0.74 -4.15 -6.92
N ALA A 25 0.10 -3.13 -7.06
CA ALA A 25 1.55 -3.23 -7.28
C ALA A 25 2.37 -2.80 -6.04
N GLY A 26 1.86 -3.03 -4.84
CA GLY A 26 2.48 -2.54 -3.59
C GLY A 26 3.88 -3.09 -3.31
N ARG A 27 4.29 -4.18 -3.97
CA ARG A 27 5.64 -4.76 -3.87
C ARG A 27 6.70 -4.06 -4.74
N VAL A 28 6.34 -3.01 -5.48
CA VAL A 28 7.31 -2.09 -6.10
C VAL A 28 8.04 -1.25 -5.04
N PHE A 29 7.49 -1.12 -3.83
CA PHE A 29 8.05 -0.34 -2.73
C PHE A 29 8.49 -1.21 -1.55
N GLU A 30 9.49 -0.73 -0.80
CA GLU A 30 9.95 -1.35 0.44
C GLU A 30 10.22 -0.27 1.51
N PRO A 31 9.71 -0.42 2.75
CA PRO A 31 8.80 -1.49 3.22
C PRO A 31 7.37 -1.35 2.67
N SER A 32 6.60 -2.45 2.65
CA SER A 32 5.21 -2.48 2.16
C SER A 32 4.33 -3.35 3.05
N THR A 33 3.08 -2.93 3.26
CA THR A 33 2.04 -3.70 3.97
C THR A 33 1.46 -4.82 3.14
N ASN A 34 1.74 -4.83 1.83
CA ASN A 34 1.17 -5.78 0.89
C ASN A 34 1.84 -7.14 1.02
N ALA A 35 1.06 -8.20 0.77
CA ALA A 35 1.58 -9.55 0.61
C ALA A 35 2.59 -9.61 -0.55
N PHE A 36 3.52 -10.56 -0.48
CA PHE A 36 4.55 -10.74 -1.51
C PHE A 36 4.01 -10.97 -2.92
N ILE A 37 2.76 -11.42 -3.06
CA ILE A 37 2.08 -11.66 -4.33
C ILE A 37 1.50 -10.40 -5.00
N CYS A 38 1.51 -9.24 -4.33
CA CYS A 38 0.96 -7.99 -4.87
C CYS A 38 1.98 -7.26 -5.75
N THR A 39 2.35 -7.88 -6.87
CA THR A 39 3.45 -7.49 -7.77
C THR A 39 3.00 -6.66 -8.97
N GLY A 40 1.69 -6.43 -9.15
CA GLY A 40 1.16 -5.65 -10.27
C GLY A 40 0.97 -6.46 -11.56
N ASP A 41 0.97 -7.79 -11.51
CA ASP A 41 0.90 -8.67 -12.69
C ASP A 41 -0.34 -8.39 -13.55
N GLY A 42 -1.50 -8.16 -12.94
CA GLY A 42 -2.73 -7.83 -13.67
C GLY A 42 -2.70 -6.46 -14.36
N LEU A 43 -2.04 -5.47 -13.73
CA LEU A 43 -1.85 -4.15 -14.32
C LEU A 43 -0.92 -4.24 -15.53
N SER A 44 0.17 -5.00 -15.41
CA SER A 44 1.10 -5.28 -16.51
C SER A 44 0.41 -6.03 -17.66
N LEU A 45 -0.39 -7.06 -17.35
CA LEU A 45 -1.14 -7.81 -18.35
C LEU A 45 -2.13 -6.92 -19.11
N ALA A 46 -2.87 -6.05 -18.42
CA ALA A 46 -3.80 -5.12 -19.05
C ALA A 46 -3.07 -4.13 -19.97
N TRP A 47 -1.99 -3.52 -19.47
CA TRP A 47 -1.18 -2.57 -20.24
C TRP A 47 -0.59 -3.18 -21.51
N ASN A 48 -0.02 -4.38 -21.40
CA ASN A 48 0.55 -5.11 -22.54
C ASN A 48 -0.50 -5.51 -23.59
N ASN A 49 -1.79 -5.50 -23.25
CA ASN A 49 -2.91 -5.74 -24.16
C ASN A 49 -3.60 -4.44 -24.60
N GLY A 50 -2.94 -3.28 -24.44
CA GLY A 50 -3.40 -2.00 -24.95
C GLY A 50 -4.42 -1.26 -24.07
N ALA A 51 -4.70 -1.76 -22.86
CA ALA A 51 -5.51 -1.01 -21.91
C ALA A 51 -4.68 0.14 -21.31
N GLY A 52 -5.29 1.33 -21.20
CA GLY A 52 -4.69 2.44 -20.44
C GLY A 52 -4.74 2.17 -18.94
N LEU A 53 -3.67 2.54 -18.24
CA LEU A 53 -3.65 2.64 -16.78
C LEU A 53 -3.84 4.10 -16.37
N MET A 54 -4.46 4.34 -15.21
CA MET A 54 -4.80 5.67 -14.72
C MET A 54 -4.28 5.84 -13.30
N ASP A 55 -3.79 7.03 -12.98
CA ASP A 55 -3.36 7.48 -11.64
C ASP A 55 -2.36 6.52 -10.95
N MET A 56 -1.45 5.94 -11.74
CA MET A 56 -0.45 4.98 -11.25
C MET A 56 0.56 5.60 -10.27
N GLU A 57 0.68 6.93 -10.27
CA GLU A 57 1.47 7.73 -9.34
C GLU A 57 0.80 7.94 -7.97
N MET A 58 -0.51 7.69 -7.85
CA MET A 58 -1.28 7.93 -6.63
C MET A 58 -1.12 6.80 -5.60
N ILE A 59 0.10 6.67 -5.05
CA ILE A 59 0.45 5.66 -4.06
C ILE A 59 0.15 6.14 -2.64
N GLN A 60 -0.71 5.41 -1.92
CA GLN A 60 -1.02 5.69 -0.51
C GLN A 60 -0.04 4.97 0.43
N TYR A 61 0.51 5.73 1.38
CA TYR A 61 1.29 5.20 2.50
C TYR A 61 0.44 5.14 3.77
N HIS A 62 0.59 4.05 4.51
CA HIS A 62 -0.05 3.90 5.82
C HIS A 62 0.94 4.33 6.92
N PRO A 63 0.57 5.27 7.81
CA PRO A 63 1.51 5.85 8.77
C PRO A 63 1.99 4.82 9.80
N THR A 64 1.06 4.01 10.33
CA THR A 64 1.36 3.10 11.44
C THR A 64 1.69 1.69 10.96
N THR A 65 2.97 1.42 10.73
CA THR A 65 3.47 0.07 10.44
C THR A 65 4.63 -0.29 11.36
N LEU A 66 4.85 -1.59 11.57
CA LEU A 66 6.07 -2.05 12.23
C LEU A 66 7.27 -1.71 11.35
N ALA A 67 8.16 -0.87 11.90
CA ALA A 67 9.34 -0.39 11.23
C ALA A 67 10.12 -1.53 10.55
N ARG A 68 10.60 -1.26 9.33
CA ARG A 68 11.36 -2.18 8.45
C ARG A 68 10.59 -3.40 7.93
N THR A 69 9.60 -3.93 8.65
CA THR A 69 8.84 -5.11 8.20
C THR A 69 7.64 -4.74 7.34
N GLY A 70 7.05 -3.56 7.55
CA GLY A 70 5.82 -3.14 6.88
C GLY A 70 4.55 -3.82 7.41
N ILE A 71 4.63 -4.64 8.46
CA ILE A 71 3.44 -5.25 9.08
C ILE A 71 2.52 -4.13 9.57
N LEU A 72 1.25 -4.20 9.16
CA LEU A 72 0.26 -3.17 9.45
C LEU A 72 -0.09 -3.14 10.94
N LEU A 73 -0.01 -1.95 11.55
CA LEU A 73 -0.71 -1.66 12.80
C LEU A 73 -2.03 -0.97 12.45
N SER A 74 -3.14 -1.53 12.95
CA SER A 74 -4.48 -1.04 12.66
C SER A 74 -4.61 0.44 12.95
N GLU A 75 -5.30 1.17 12.06
CA GLU A 75 -5.67 2.57 12.28
C GLU A 75 -6.52 2.76 13.54
N ALA A 76 -7.23 1.71 13.96
CA ALA A 76 -7.94 1.70 15.23
C ALA A 76 -7.01 2.06 16.40
N ALA A 77 -5.73 1.70 16.37
CA ALA A 77 -4.78 2.09 17.41
C ALA A 77 -4.74 3.63 17.58
N ARG A 78 -4.83 4.38 16.47
CA ARG A 78 -4.88 5.85 16.52
C ARG A 78 -6.20 6.36 17.07
N GLY A 79 -7.31 5.74 16.67
CA GLY A 79 -8.64 6.02 17.20
C GLY A 79 -8.77 5.79 18.70
N GLU A 80 -8.09 4.75 19.21
CA GLU A 80 -8.10 4.35 20.62
C GLU A 80 -7.06 5.09 21.48
N GLY A 81 -6.43 6.14 20.94
CA GLY A 81 -5.58 7.05 21.72
C GLY A 81 -4.09 6.77 21.65
N HIS A 82 -3.57 6.14 20.59
CA HIS A 82 -2.11 6.12 20.40
C HIS A 82 -1.54 7.53 20.32
N THR A 83 -0.28 7.68 20.75
CA THR A 83 0.45 8.95 20.68
C THR A 83 1.67 8.78 19.79
N CYS A 84 1.85 9.70 18.84
CA CYS A 84 3.02 9.73 17.97
C CYS A 84 4.15 10.55 18.62
N LEU A 85 5.26 9.88 18.98
CA LEU A 85 6.42 10.51 19.62
C LEU A 85 7.64 10.49 18.70
N ASN A 86 8.45 11.55 18.74
CA ASN A 86 9.75 11.60 18.07
C ASN A 86 10.85 10.98 18.96
N SER A 87 12.11 11.02 18.51
CA SER A 87 13.25 10.49 19.26
C SER A 87 13.53 11.20 20.59
N ASP A 88 13.07 12.45 20.71
CA ASP A 88 13.26 13.28 21.90
C ASP A 88 12.11 13.12 22.91
N GLY A 89 11.06 12.36 22.54
CA GLY A 89 9.88 12.14 23.36
C GLY A 89 8.78 13.17 23.17
N ASP A 90 8.92 14.08 22.20
CA ASP A 90 7.90 15.10 21.92
C ASP A 90 6.76 14.51 21.09
N ARG A 91 5.53 14.91 21.42
CA ARG A 91 4.33 14.60 20.65
C ARG A 91 4.26 15.46 19.39
N PHE A 92 4.97 15.06 18.35
CA PHE A 92 5.20 15.92 17.17
C PHE A 92 3.92 16.29 16.41
N MET A 93 2.84 15.52 16.51
CA MET A 93 1.57 15.84 15.84
C MET A 93 0.94 17.14 16.33
N GLU A 94 1.28 17.62 17.54
CA GLU A 94 0.82 18.93 18.06
C GLU A 94 1.25 20.08 17.14
N LYS A 95 2.40 19.94 16.47
CA LYS A 95 2.95 20.93 15.56
C LYS A 95 2.32 20.86 14.16
N TYR A 96 1.99 19.66 13.69
CA TYR A 96 1.58 19.44 12.29
C TYR A 96 0.06 19.43 12.10
N ALA A 97 -0.73 19.01 13.09
CA ALA A 97 -2.18 18.98 13.04
C ALA A 97 -2.79 19.25 14.42
N PRO A 98 -2.67 20.47 14.98
CA PRO A 98 -3.06 20.76 16.37
C PRO A 98 -4.53 20.45 16.70
N ASP A 99 -5.45 20.60 15.75
CA ASP A 99 -6.88 20.37 15.96
C ASP A 99 -7.27 18.88 15.94
N TYR A 100 -6.51 18.05 15.20
CA TYR A 100 -6.87 16.66 14.92
C TYR A 100 -5.90 15.64 15.51
N MET A 101 -4.66 16.06 15.78
CA MET A 101 -3.63 15.23 16.36
C MET A 101 -3.42 13.95 15.52
N GLU A 102 -3.28 12.80 16.15
CA GLU A 102 -3.16 11.48 15.52
C GLU A 102 -4.39 11.05 14.71
N LEU A 103 -5.52 11.76 14.83
CA LEU A 103 -6.75 11.53 14.07
C LEU A 103 -6.82 12.33 12.77
N ALA A 104 -5.75 13.08 12.43
CA ALA A 104 -5.61 13.69 11.11
C ALA A 104 -5.66 12.63 9.99
N SER A 105 -5.87 13.09 8.75
CA SER A 105 -5.90 12.20 7.59
C SER A 105 -4.57 11.43 7.45
N ARG A 106 -4.63 10.23 6.87
CA ARG A 106 -3.45 9.37 6.70
C ARG A 106 -2.30 10.07 6.00
N ASP A 107 -2.58 10.85 4.96
CA ASP A 107 -1.55 11.62 4.24
C ASP A 107 -0.84 12.64 5.16
N VAL A 108 -1.60 13.36 5.99
CA VAL A 108 -1.03 14.34 6.92
C VAL A 108 -0.13 13.67 7.95
N VAL A 109 -0.58 12.55 8.54
CA VAL A 109 0.22 11.81 9.53
C VAL A 109 1.48 11.23 8.87
N SER A 110 1.33 10.55 7.72
CA SER A 110 2.46 9.95 6.98
C SER A 110 3.51 11.00 6.57
N ARG A 111 3.08 12.21 6.18
CA ARG A 111 3.99 13.32 5.88
C ARG A 111 4.67 13.87 7.12
N ALA A 112 3.96 14.02 8.22
CA ALA A 112 4.52 14.50 9.48
C ALA A 112 5.64 13.58 10.01
N GLU A 113 5.49 12.26 9.88
CA GLU A 113 6.51 11.27 10.26
C GLU A 113 7.83 11.40 9.47
N GLN A 114 7.77 11.85 8.22
CA GLN A 114 8.97 12.04 7.38
C GLN A 114 9.67 13.38 7.63
N LEU A 115 9.00 14.31 8.30
CA LEU A 115 9.52 15.62 8.62
C LEU A 115 10.14 15.57 10.02
N LYS A 116 11.48 15.51 10.05
CA LYS A 116 12.29 15.52 11.28
C LYS A 116 11.88 16.60 12.26
#